data_AF-A0A9E3M9Y7-F1
#
_entry.id   AF-A0A9E3M9Y7-F1
#
_cell.length_a   1.000
_cell.length_b   1.000
_cell.length_c   1.000
_cell.angle_alpha   90.00
_cell.angle_beta   90.00
_cell.angle_gamma   90.00
#
_symmetry.space_group_name_H-M   'P 1'
#
loop_
_entity.id
_entity.type
_entity.pdbx_description
1 polymer ?
#
loop_
_entity_poly.entity_id
_entity_poly.type
_entity_poly.pdbx_seq_one_letter_code
_entity_poly.pdbx_strand_id
1 'polypeptide(L)'
;MANSDTSAGLSSGPRAALTDAEVKCLTMIAEGKRPLDICNLLVLPEIEVEGMLTSAERKLGARNRLHAVSMAILMGSIDLEHNPRPE
;
A
#
# COMPACT_ATOMS: atom_id res chain seq x y z
N MET A 1 -19.54 -11.32 29.40
CA MET A 1 -20.17 -10.29 28.54
C MET A 1 -19.16 -9.16 28.46
N ALA A 2 -18.47 -8.86 27.35
CA ALA A 2 -18.70 -9.15 25.95
C ALA A 2 -17.39 -9.65 25.28
N ASN A 3 -17.56 -10.49 24.27
CA ASN A 3 -16.49 -11.09 23.49
C ASN A 3 -16.10 -10.10 22.39
N SER A 4 -14.83 -9.70 22.34
CA SER A 4 -14.30 -8.96 21.19
C SER A 4 -13.96 -9.96 20.10
N ASP A 5 -14.99 -10.37 19.36
CA ASP A 5 -14.87 -11.04 18.07
C ASP A 5 -14.21 -10.09 17.06
N THR A 6 -12.88 -10.00 17.07
CA THR A 6 -12.14 -9.41 15.95
C THR A 6 -12.03 -10.45 14.85
N SER A 7 -13.11 -10.57 14.08
CA SER A 7 -13.18 -11.36 12.87
C SER A 7 -12.94 -10.45 11.66
N ALA A 8 -11.75 -10.54 11.06
CA ALA A 8 -11.55 -10.28 9.63
C ALA A 8 -10.26 -10.97 9.20
N GLY A 9 -10.33 -12.30 9.12
CA GLY A 9 -9.36 -13.08 8.39
C GLY A 9 -9.60 -12.97 6.88
N LEU A 10 -8.49 -13.10 6.15
CA LEU A 10 -8.34 -13.61 4.78
C LEU A 10 -8.37 -12.58 3.64
N SER A 11 -7.16 -12.31 3.11
CA SER A 11 -6.87 -12.49 1.68
C SER A 11 -5.37 -12.72 1.46
N SER A 12 -4.92 -13.92 1.82
CA SER A 12 -3.69 -14.51 1.29
C SER A 12 -3.95 -14.99 -0.16
N GLY A 13 -4.12 -14.04 -1.08
CA GLY A 13 -3.90 -14.27 -2.51
C GLY A 13 -2.39 -14.28 -2.82
N PRO A 14 -1.94 -14.75 -3.99
CA PRO A 14 -0.54 -15.03 -4.27
C PRO A 14 0.28 -13.75 -4.11
N ARG A 15 0.87 -13.59 -2.92
CA ARG A 15 1.73 -12.49 -2.49
C ARG A 15 2.92 -12.45 -3.44
N ALA A 16 2.84 -11.66 -4.50
CA ALA A 16 4.02 -10.94 -4.94
C ALA A 16 4.44 -10.10 -3.72
N ALA A 17 5.39 -10.63 -2.93
CA ALA A 17 5.63 -10.27 -1.54
C ALA A 17 6.17 -8.84 -1.40
N LEU A 18 5.28 -7.88 -1.56
CA LEU A 18 5.50 -6.52 -1.13
C LEU A 18 5.63 -6.52 0.39
N THR A 19 6.57 -5.72 0.90
CA THR A 19 6.67 -5.47 2.33
C THR A 19 5.53 -4.53 2.75
N ASP A 20 5.19 -4.52 4.03
CA ASP A 20 4.16 -3.62 4.55
C ASP A 20 4.49 -2.15 4.27
N ALA A 21 5.78 -1.78 4.28
CA ALA A 21 6.23 -0.44 3.95
C ALA A 21 6.03 -0.09 2.46
N GLU A 22 6.30 -1.04 1.55
CA GLU A 22 6.04 -0.87 0.11
C GLU A 22 4.54 -0.74 -0.18
N VAL A 23 3.71 -1.58 0.45
CA VAL A 23 2.24 -1.49 0.36
C VAL A 23 1.77 -0.13 0.86
N LYS A 24 2.26 0.33 2.01
CA LYS A 24 1.89 1.63 2.59
C LYS A 24 2.25 2.80 1.67
N CYS A 25 3.46 2.80 1.10
CA CYS A 25 3.88 3.81 0.13
C CYS A 25 2.99 3.80 -1.12
N LEU A 26 2.72 2.64 -1.71
CA LEU A 26 1.84 2.53 -2.88
C LEU A 26 0.39 2.93 -2.56
N THR A 27 -0.10 2.64 -1.35
CA THR A 27 -1.43 3.04 -0.89
C THR A 27 -1.55 4.56 -0.85
N MET A 28 -0.56 5.25 -0.28
CA MET A 28 -0.54 6.71 -0.26
C MET A 28 -0.46 7.32 -1.66
N ILE A 29 0.29 6.70 -2.59
CA ILE A 29 0.27 7.13 -4.01
C ILE A 29 -1.12 6.92 -4.62
N ALA A 30 -1.80 5.82 -4.31
CA ALA A 30 -3.16 5.54 -4.78
C ALA A 30 -4.19 6.54 -4.23
N GLU A 31 -3.99 7.03 -3.00
CA GLU A 31 -4.76 8.14 -2.40
C GLU A 31 -4.43 9.51 -3.00
N GLY A 32 -3.46 9.60 -3.91
CA GLY A 32 -3.04 10.84 -4.57
C GLY A 32 -2.01 11.67 -3.80
N LYS A 33 -1.36 11.10 -2.78
CA LYS A 33 -0.24 11.77 -2.08
C LYS A 33 0.98 11.86 -2.98
N ARG A 34 1.74 12.94 -2.85
CA ARG A 34 3.03 13.08 -3.55
C ARG A 34 4.11 12.33 -2.79
N PRO A 35 5.19 11.86 -3.44
CA PRO A 35 6.32 11.22 -2.77
C PRO A 35 6.89 12.06 -1.62
N LEU A 36 6.99 13.38 -1.79
CA LEU A 36 7.42 14.31 -0.75
C LEU A 36 6.47 14.33 0.47
N ASP A 37 5.16 14.23 0.24
CA ASP A 37 4.19 14.15 1.34
C ASP A 37 4.34 12.82 2.09
N ILE A 38 4.60 11.72 1.36
CA ILE A 38 4.85 10.40 1.94
C ILE A 38 6.11 10.41 2.81
N CYS A 39 7.18 11.07 2.37
CA CYS A 39 8.40 11.24 3.17
C CYS A 39 8.09 11.93 4.50
N ASN A 40 7.33 13.03 4.45
CA ASN A 40 6.92 13.77 5.65
C ASN A 40 6.01 12.94 6.56
N LEU A 41 5.07 12.17 6.00
CA LEU A 41 4.13 11.35 6.75
C LEU A 41 4.78 10.11 7.38
N LEU A 42 5.77 9.52 6.72
CA LEU A 42 6.49 8.35 7.21
C LEU A 42 7.74 8.72 8.03
N VAL A 43 8.12 10.00 8.06
CA VAL A 43 9.37 10.49 8.69
C VAL A 43 10.58 9.74 8.14
N LEU A 44 10.61 9.55 6.82
CA LEU A 44 11.66 8.85 6.09
C LEU A 44 12.31 9.77 5.06
N PRO A 45 13.61 9.56 4.75
CA PRO A 45 14.27 10.32 3.70
C PRO A 45 13.73 9.92 2.32
N GLU A 46 13.74 10.87 1.39
CA GLU A 46 13.22 10.66 0.02
C GLU A 46 13.87 9.49 -0.69
N ILE A 47 15.17 9.27 -0.48
CA ILE A 47 15.90 8.15 -1.05
C ILE A 47 15.37 6.79 -0.60
N GLU A 48 14.90 6.67 0.65
CA GLU A 48 14.32 5.43 1.16
C GLU A 48 12.92 5.21 0.60
N VAL A 49 12.08 6.26 0.56
CA VAL A 49 10.75 6.17 -0.04
C VAL A 49 10.83 5.81 -1.52
N GLU A 50 11.73 6.45 -2.27
CA GLU A 50 11.98 6.15 -3.67
C GLU A 50 12.53 4.73 -3.87
N GLY A 51 13.41 4.29 -2.99
CA GLY A 51 13.93 2.91 -2.98
C GLY A 51 12.83 1.87 -2.75
N MET A 52 11.90 2.14 -1.83
CA MET A 52 10.74 1.28 -1.59
C MET A 52 9.80 1.25 -2.79
N LEU A 53 9.47 2.40 -3.38
CA LEU A 53 8.63 2.46 -4.58
C LEU A 53 9.26 1.71 -5.76
N THR A 54 10.56 1.91 -6.00
CA THR A 54 11.31 1.21 -7.05
C THR A 54 11.38 -0.30 -6.81
N SER A 55 11.59 -0.71 -5.55
CA SER A 55 11.55 -2.12 -5.17
C SER A 55 10.18 -2.73 -5.41
N ALA A 56 9.11 -2.01 -5.05
CA ALA A 56 7.74 -2.43 -5.27
C ALA A 56 7.44 -2.58 -6.77
N GLU A 57 7.81 -1.59 -7.60
CA GLU A 57 7.67 -1.66 -9.05
C GLU A 57 8.36 -2.91 -9.63
N ARG A 58 9.60 -3.18 -9.21
CA ARG A 58 10.35 -4.35 -9.66
C ARG A 58 9.71 -5.66 -9.22
N LYS A 59 9.22 -5.75 -7.99
CA LYS A 59 8.52 -6.93 -7.45
C LYS A 59 7.20 -7.22 -8.17
N LEU A 60 6.50 -6.15 -8.57
CA LEU A 60 5.25 -6.24 -9.31
C LEU A 60 5.48 -6.46 -10.81
N GLY A 61 6.70 -6.28 -11.32
CA GLY A 61 6.96 -6.26 -12.76
C GLY A 61 6.33 -5.04 -13.45
N ALA A 62 6.08 -3.97 -12.69
CA ALA A 62 5.50 -2.75 -13.19
C ALA A 62 6.50 -1.95 -14.02
N ARG A 63 5.97 -1.08 -14.89
CA ARG A 63 6.75 -0.21 -15.78
C ARG A 63 6.89 1.22 -15.24
N ASN A 64 6.04 1.57 -14.29
CA ASN A 64 6.00 2.86 -13.61
C ASN A 64 5.12 2.75 -12.35
N ARG A 65 5.14 3.79 -11.53
CA ARG A 65 4.39 3.90 -10.27
C ARG A 65 2.90 3.64 -10.42
N LEU A 66 2.26 4.21 -11.44
CA LEU A 66 0.82 4.03 -11.65
C LEU A 66 0.47 2.61 -12.10
N HIS A 67 1.34 1.98 -12.88
CA HIS A 67 1.21 0.57 -13.23
C HIS A 67 1.37 -0.29 -11.96
N ALA A 68 2.33 0.01 -11.09
CA ALA A 68 2.50 -0.66 -9.80
C ALA A 68 1.26 -0.52 -8.90
N VAL A 69 0.72 0.69 -8.76
CA VAL A 69 -0.52 0.93 -8.02
C VAL A 69 -1.68 0.13 -8.59
N SER A 70 -1.87 0.16 -9.92
CA SER A 70 -2.95 -0.58 -10.58
C SER A 70 -2.82 -2.09 -10.34
N MET A 71 -1.61 -2.64 -10.46
CA MET A 71 -1.35 -4.06 -10.19
C MET A 71 -1.56 -4.40 -8.72
N ALA A 72 -1.12 -3.55 -7.80
CA ALA A 72 -1.28 -3.77 -6.37
C ALA A 72 -2.75 -3.76 -5.94
N ILE A 73 -3.59 -2.91 -6.54
CA ILE A 73 -5.05 -2.94 -6.36
C ILE A 73 -5.65 -4.21 -6.96
N LEU A 74 -5.31 -4.54 -8.22
CA LEU A 74 -5.84 -5.73 -8.91
C LEU A 74 -5.48 -7.04 -8.22
N MET A 75 -4.33 -7.10 -7.54
CA MET A 75 -3.89 -8.25 -6.76
C MET A 75 -4.44 -8.28 -5.33
N GLY A 76 -5.14 -7.23 -4.89
CA GLY A 76 -5.64 -7.10 -3.52
C GLY A 76 -4.54 -6.85 -2.49
N SER A 77 -3.36 -6.40 -2.91
CA SER A 77 -2.26 -6.00 -2.01
C SER A 77 -2.51 -4.64 -1.36
N ILE A 78 -3.31 -3.78 -2.01
CA ILE A 78 -3.77 -2.51 -1.47
C ILE A 78 -5.29 -2.55 -1.51
N ASP A 79 -5.90 -2.24 -0.38
CA ASP A 79 -7.33 -2.04 -0.27
C ASP A 79 -7.61 -0.54 -0.13
N LEU A 80 -8.40 0.00 -1.05
CA LEU A 80 -8.85 1.40 -1.00
C LEU A 80 -10.15 1.55 -0.21
N GLU A 81 -10.70 0.46 0.36
CA GLU A 81 -11.89 0.48 1.21
C GLU A 81 -11.55 0.91 2.64
N HIS A 82 -11.41 2.21 2.87
CA HIS A 82 -11.63 2.77 4.21
C HIS A 82 -12.55 3.99 4.14
N ASN A 83 -13.85 3.72 4.05
CA ASN A 83 -14.92 4.69 4.31
C ASN A 83 -15.65 4.32 5.60
N PRO A 84 -15.17 4.70 6.79
CA PRO A 84 -16.04 4.78 7.95
C PRO A 84 -16.90 6.03 7.76
N ARG A 85 -18.08 5.85 7.15
CA ARG A 85 -19.14 6.86 7.29
C ARG A 85 -19.41 7.05 8.78
N PRO A 86 -19.25 8.25 9.36
CA PRO A 86 -19.84 8.54 10.65
C PRO A 86 -21.34 8.80 10.42
N GLU A 87 -22.19 8.02 11.09
CA GLU A 87 -23.61 8.34 11.27
C GLU A 87 -23.80 9.49 12.27
#